data_AF-A0A4Q3CZZ6-F1
#
_entry.id   AF-A0A4Q3CZZ6-F1
#
_cell.length_a   1.000
_cell.length_b   1.000
_cell.length_c   1.000
_cell.angle_alpha   90.00
_cell.angle_beta   90.00
_cell.angle_gamma   90.00
#
_symmetry.space_group_name_H-M   'P 1'
#
loop_
_entity.id
_entity.type
_entity.pdbx_description
1 polymer ?
#
loop_
_entity_poly.entity_id
_entity_poly.type
_entity_poly.pdbx_seq_one_letter_code
_entity_poly.pdbx_strand_id
1 'polypeptide(L)'
;MMYSQANAATSRKLEGCGASNSSIVLRTSQYARFQGVKTPTGSGTIVAIYTKFTNTNGTFTTPQLVIRDTTDVKFGPQRCGGAPIPGVSLFTENFDGGVKLSPINLNGWVNFAEVGGKEYIFDGNDNLYAKISAFQSGQADVKSWLVTPAISLNGYTSYDLKVSTAYGFADAATFKAYVSDNFTGDATTATWVALDEITVPGLANWKWQVVTVAIPASFNGKQVHIAFKYEGSATNGASATYELDNVNVLGNQ
;
A
#
# COMPACT_ATOMS: atom_id res chain seq x y z
N MET A 1 14.04 18.82 5.22
CA MET A 1 14.85 19.99 5.68
C MET A 1 14.33 21.25 4.99
N MET A 2 14.58 22.45 5.49
CA MET A 2 14.16 23.71 4.83
C MET A 2 15.13 24.12 3.71
N TYR A 3 14.71 24.95 2.75
CA TYR A 3 15.59 25.41 1.67
C TYR A 3 16.83 26.17 2.17
N SER A 4 16.66 27.04 3.16
CA SER A 4 17.76 27.68 3.89
C SER A 4 17.38 27.93 5.36
N GLN A 5 18.38 28.11 6.22
CA GLN A 5 18.16 28.68 7.55
C GLN A 5 18.06 30.21 7.44
N ALA A 6 17.40 30.84 8.41
CA ALA A 6 17.20 32.29 8.43
C ALA A 6 18.50 33.09 8.63
N ASN A 7 19.52 32.48 9.23
CA ASN A 7 20.78 33.14 9.60
C ASN A 7 21.95 32.84 8.65
N ALA A 8 21.79 31.91 7.73
CA ALA A 8 22.87 31.49 6.84
C ALA A 8 22.29 30.91 5.54
N ALA A 9 22.80 31.39 4.42
CA ALA A 9 22.48 30.83 3.12
C ALA A 9 22.96 29.37 3.07
N THR A 10 22.14 28.46 2.52
CA THR A 10 22.40 27.01 2.51
C THR A 10 22.84 26.50 1.15
N SER A 11 23.75 25.53 1.12
CA SER A 11 24.16 24.80 -0.07
C SER A 11 23.74 23.33 0.08
N ARG A 12 23.08 22.78 -0.94
CA ARG A 12 22.64 21.38 -0.98
C ARG A 12 23.26 20.70 -2.18
N LYS A 13 23.69 19.45 -2.02
CA LYS A 13 24.16 18.64 -3.14
C LYS A 13 22.97 17.97 -3.81
N LEU A 14 22.76 18.24 -5.09
CA LEU A 14 21.86 17.48 -5.96
C LEU A 14 22.66 16.37 -6.60
N GLU A 15 22.10 15.17 -6.67
CA GLU A 15 22.75 13.99 -7.24
C GLU A 15 21.95 13.50 -8.45
N GLY A 16 22.66 13.24 -9.54
CA GLY A 16 22.09 12.74 -10.79
C GLY A 16 22.01 11.23 -10.80
N CYS A 17 21.03 10.70 -11.51
CA CYS A 17 20.70 9.27 -11.52
C CYS A 17 21.55 8.41 -12.47
N GLY A 18 22.24 9.02 -13.45
CA GLY A 18 22.72 8.32 -14.65
C GLY A 18 24.23 8.15 -14.80
N ALA A 19 25.05 8.58 -13.85
CA ALA A 19 26.48 8.32 -13.84
C ALA A 19 27.00 8.39 -12.40
N SER A 20 27.84 7.44 -12.01
CA SER A 20 28.52 7.44 -10.72
C SER A 20 29.21 8.79 -10.50
N ASN A 21 28.81 9.48 -9.42
CA ASN A 21 29.32 10.79 -8.97
C ASN A 21 28.82 12.05 -9.71
N SER A 22 27.79 11.98 -10.55
CA SER A 22 27.17 13.20 -11.09
C SER A 22 26.47 14.00 -9.99
N SER A 23 26.99 15.18 -9.66
CA SER A 23 26.39 16.05 -8.66
C SER A 23 26.65 17.52 -8.92
N ILE A 24 25.75 18.37 -8.44
CA ILE A 24 25.87 19.82 -8.54
C ILE A 24 25.32 20.48 -7.28
N VAL A 25 25.88 21.62 -6.91
CA VAL A 25 25.41 22.39 -5.75
C VAL A 25 24.16 23.17 -6.13
N LEU A 26 23.09 23.05 -5.34
CA LEU A 26 21.97 23.98 -5.30
C LEU A 26 22.17 24.96 -4.14
N ARG A 27 22.30 26.24 -4.45
CA ARG A 27 22.51 27.31 -3.49
C ARG A 27 21.18 28.04 -3.23
N THR A 28 20.79 28.17 -1.98
CA THR A 28 19.65 29.02 -1.58
C THR A 28 20.11 30.11 -0.61
N SER A 29 19.72 31.36 -0.90
CA SER A 29 19.99 32.51 -0.03
C SER A 29 19.13 32.47 1.24
N GLN A 30 19.66 32.94 2.36
CA GLN A 30 18.87 33.20 3.58
C GLN A 30 17.82 34.29 3.38
N TYR A 31 18.00 35.15 2.38
CA TYR A 31 17.06 36.22 2.03
C TYR A 31 16.00 35.77 1.01
N ALA A 32 16.01 34.50 0.59
CA ALA A 32 15.00 33.97 -0.31
C ALA A 32 13.63 33.94 0.39
N ARG A 33 12.58 34.40 -0.30
CA ARG A 33 11.18 34.38 0.20
C ARG A 33 10.70 32.99 0.65
N PHE A 34 11.34 31.94 0.13
CA PHE A 34 11.02 30.54 0.39
C PHE A 34 12.03 29.84 1.31
N GLN A 35 12.93 30.58 1.99
CA GLN A 35 14.02 29.99 2.79
C GLN A 35 13.50 28.95 3.81
N GLY A 36 12.42 29.27 4.53
CA GLY A 36 11.83 28.40 5.54
C GLY A 36 10.93 27.27 5.00
N VAL A 37 10.72 27.19 3.68
CA VAL A 37 9.89 26.14 3.09
C VAL A 37 10.65 24.82 3.11
N LYS A 38 9.97 23.72 3.43
CA LYS A 38 10.56 22.37 3.37
C LYS A 38 10.91 22.02 1.92
N THR A 39 12.13 21.56 1.70
CA THR A 39 12.54 21.01 0.40
C THR A 39 11.72 19.76 0.08
N PRO A 40 11.29 19.57 -1.17
CA PRO A 40 10.66 18.33 -1.58
C PRO A 40 11.65 17.17 -1.48
N THR A 41 11.11 15.96 -1.31
CA THR A 41 11.85 14.70 -1.28
C THR A 41 11.85 14.04 -2.64
N GLY A 42 12.63 12.98 -2.81
CA GLY A 42 12.57 12.18 -4.04
C GLY A 42 13.48 12.65 -5.17
N SER A 43 13.15 12.23 -6.38
CA SER A 43 13.77 12.59 -7.65
C SER A 43 12.79 13.36 -8.54
N GLY A 44 13.30 14.00 -9.58
CA GLY A 44 12.49 14.69 -10.56
C GLY A 44 13.28 15.75 -11.30
N THR A 45 12.61 16.83 -11.68
CA THR A 45 13.21 17.89 -12.50
C THR A 45 13.41 19.17 -11.70
N ILE A 46 14.48 19.88 -12.03
CA ILE A 46 14.74 21.23 -11.53
C ILE A 46 14.97 22.13 -12.73
N VAL A 47 14.26 23.26 -12.77
CA VAL A 47 14.59 24.40 -13.61
C VAL A 47 15.44 25.34 -12.76
N ALA A 48 16.65 25.67 -13.18
CA ALA A 48 17.52 26.54 -12.40
C ALA A 48 18.38 27.44 -13.27
N ILE A 49 18.89 28.50 -12.66
CA ILE A 49 19.90 29.37 -13.24
C ILE A 49 21.26 28.83 -12.81
N TYR A 50 22.11 28.56 -13.80
CA TYR A 50 23.49 28.17 -13.55
C TYR A 50 24.34 29.40 -13.22
N THR A 51 25.09 29.33 -12.12
CA THR A 51 26.03 30.37 -11.68
C THR A 51 27.34 29.73 -11.24
N LYS A 52 28.36 30.57 -11.05
CA LYS A 52 29.67 30.17 -10.56
C LYS A 52 29.99 31.00 -9.33
N PHE A 53 30.19 30.36 -8.18
CA PHE A 53 30.67 31.04 -6.98
C PHE A 53 32.18 31.02 -6.97
N THR A 54 32.80 32.20 -7.05
CA THR A 54 34.26 32.34 -6.92
C THR A 54 34.58 32.83 -5.50
N ASN A 55 35.50 32.16 -4.82
CA ASN A 55 35.92 32.59 -3.49
C ASN A 55 36.67 33.94 -3.54
N THR A 56 36.84 34.59 -2.39
CA THR A 56 37.41 35.94 -2.25
C THR A 56 38.79 36.10 -2.92
N ASN A 57 39.55 35.02 -3.03
CA ASN A 57 40.91 35.03 -3.61
C ASN A 57 40.96 34.61 -5.09
N GLY A 58 39.80 34.42 -5.74
CA GLY A 58 39.74 34.05 -7.16
C GLY A 58 40.15 32.61 -7.49
N THR A 59 40.59 31.84 -6.49
CA THR A 59 41.29 30.56 -6.65
C THR A 59 40.34 29.39 -6.90
N PHE A 60 39.13 29.45 -6.34
CA PHE A 60 38.17 28.35 -6.43
C PHE A 60 36.85 28.85 -7.00
N THR A 61 36.39 28.18 -8.06
CA THR A 61 35.10 28.44 -8.67
C THR A 61 34.22 27.21 -8.54
N THR A 62 33.13 27.32 -7.78
CA THR A 62 32.15 26.26 -7.59
C THR A 62 30.96 26.47 -8.53
N PRO A 63 30.73 25.57 -9.51
CA PRO A 63 29.48 25.52 -10.26
C PRO A 63 28.30 25.31 -9.32
N GLN A 64 27.28 26.17 -9.40
CA GLN A 64 26.10 26.05 -8.58
C GLN A 64 24.84 26.47 -9.33
N LEU A 65 23.74 25.83 -8.99
CA LEU A 65 22.39 26.19 -9.42
C LEU A 65 21.75 27.10 -8.38
N VAL A 66 20.93 28.03 -8.83
CA VAL A 66 19.99 28.80 -8.00
C VAL A 66 18.60 28.69 -8.60
N ILE A 67 17.58 28.58 -7.73
CA ILE A 67 16.16 28.55 -8.12
C ILE A 67 15.50 29.89 -7.77
N ARG A 68 14.47 30.27 -8.52
CA ARG A 68 13.75 31.54 -8.33
C ARG A 68 12.71 31.41 -7.22
N ASP A 69 12.05 30.26 -7.16
CA ASP A 69 11.15 29.86 -6.09
C ASP A 69 10.95 28.34 -6.05
N THR A 70 10.02 27.86 -5.23
CA THR A 70 9.79 26.43 -5.05
C THR A 70 9.14 25.73 -6.24
N THR A 71 8.52 26.46 -7.17
CA THR A 71 7.87 25.87 -8.37
C THR A 71 8.88 25.40 -9.41
N ASP A 72 10.11 25.91 -9.33
CA ASP A 72 11.27 25.48 -10.13
C ASP A 72 11.74 24.06 -9.76
N VAL A 73 11.27 23.48 -8.65
CA VAL A 73 11.61 22.12 -8.21
C VAL A 73 10.39 21.23 -8.28
N LYS A 74 10.39 20.29 -9.23
CA LYS A 74 9.33 19.30 -9.43
C LYS A 74 9.87 17.92 -9.13
N PHE A 75 10.05 17.65 -7.83
CA PHE A 75 10.41 16.34 -7.33
C PHE A 75 9.16 15.58 -6.89
N GLY A 76 9.17 14.27 -7.11
CA GLY A 76 8.06 13.37 -6.81
C GLY A 76 8.57 12.04 -6.26
N PRO A 77 8.74 11.00 -7.12
CA PRO A 77 9.04 9.64 -6.71
C PRO A 77 10.39 9.51 -5.99
N GLN A 78 10.77 8.31 -5.56
CA GLN A 78 11.97 7.96 -4.82
C GLN A 78 13.23 8.53 -5.48
N ARG A 79 14.22 8.84 -4.65
CA ARG A 79 15.56 9.17 -5.14
C ARG A 79 16.12 7.98 -5.93
N CYS A 80 16.68 8.23 -7.10
CA CYS A 80 17.43 7.20 -7.81
C CYS A 80 18.57 6.66 -6.94
N GLY A 81 18.73 5.33 -6.89
CA GLY A 81 19.70 4.65 -6.04
C GLY A 81 19.37 4.67 -4.54
N GLY A 82 18.21 5.21 -4.12
CA GLY A 82 17.72 4.98 -2.77
C GLY A 82 17.45 3.49 -2.54
N ALA A 83 17.69 2.99 -1.33
CA ALA A 83 17.15 1.69 -0.93
C ALA A 83 15.66 1.66 -1.24
N PRO A 84 15.08 0.53 -1.73
CA PRO A 84 13.64 0.41 -1.94
C PRO A 84 12.93 1.02 -0.74
N ILE A 85 12.05 2.00 -0.96
CA ILE A 85 11.20 2.46 0.13
C ILE A 85 10.46 1.21 0.62
N PRO A 86 10.61 0.80 1.89
CA PRO A 86 9.77 -0.26 2.44
C PRO A 86 8.33 0.11 2.11
N GLY A 87 7.58 -0.80 1.49
CA GLY A 87 6.27 -0.50 0.90
C GLY A 87 5.45 0.45 1.77
N VAL A 88 5.05 1.59 1.21
CA VAL A 88 4.29 2.58 1.97
C VAL A 88 2.87 2.05 2.14
N SER A 89 2.41 1.91 3.38
CA SER A 89 1.04 1.48 3.64
C SER A 89 0.05 2.54 3.15
N LEU A 90 -0.73 2.18 2.15
CA LEU A 90 -1.83 2.97 1.57
C LEU A 90 -3.16 2.65 2.24
N PHE A 91 -3.26 1.47 2.83
CA PHE A 91 -4.41 0.97 3.56
C PHE A 91 -3.94 -0.05 4.60
N THR A 92 -4.55 -0.05 5.78
CA THR A 92 -4.30 -1.08 6.80
C THR A 92 -5.58 -1.39 7.55
N GLU A 93 -5.78 -2.66 7.87
CA GLU A 93 -6.82 -3.16 8.77
C GLU A 93 -6.29 -4.36 9.57
N ASN A 94 -6.51 -4.33 10.88
CA ASN A 94 -6.07 -5.36 11.83
C ASN A 94 -7.25 -5.94 12.65
N PHE A 95 -8.49 -5.55 12.36
CA PHE A 95 -9.72 -6.07 12.93
C PHE A 95 -9.91 -5.92 14.45
N ASP A 96 -8.96 -5.33 15.18
CA ASP A 96 -8.97 -5.15 16.64
C ASP A 96 -10.12 -4.30 17.18
N GLY A 97 -10.78 -3.50 16.34
CA GLY A 97 -11.92 -2.66 16.73
C GLY A 97 -13.26 -3.40 16.85
N GLY A 98 -13.29 -4.70 16.57
CA GLY A 98 -14.50 -5.51 16.51
C GLY A 98 -15.04 -6.02 17.84
N VAL A 99 -16.18 -6.71 17.78
CA VAL A 99 -16.72 -7.50 18.90
C VAL A 99 -16.64 -8.97 18.52
N LYS A 100 -15.93 -9.77 19.31
CA LYS A 100 -15.77 -11.22 19.07
C LYS A 100 -17.13 -11.90 18.82
N LEU A 101 -17.16 -12.80 17.84
CA LEU A 101 -18.32 -13.55 17.36
C LEU A 101 -19.45 -12.71 16.75
N SER A 102 -19.21 -11.43 16.44
CA SER A 102 -20.15 -10.59 15.70
C SER A 102 -19.75 -10.48 14.22
N PRO A 103 -20.71 -10.28 13.30
CA PRO A 103 -20.41 -9.95 11.91
C PRO A 103 -19.48 -8.74 11.81
N ILE A 104 -18.53 -8.80 10.89
CA ILE A 104 -17.66 -7.66 10.60
C ILE A 104 -18.51 -6.53 10.03
N ASN A 105 -18.49 -5.39 10.73
CA ASN A 105 -19.18 -4.16 10.36
C ASN A 105 -18.25 -2.98 10.59
N LEU A 106 -17.29 -2.82 9.69
CA LEU A 106 -16.30 -1.74 9.70
C LEU A 106 -16.70 -0.65 8.71
N ASN A 107 -16.38 0.60 9.02
CA ASN A 107 -16.76 1.73 8.18
C ASN A 107 -16.20 1.59 6.75
N GLY A 108 -17.09 1.66 5.75
CA GLY A 108 -16.75 1.55 4.33
C GLY A 108 -16.44 0.13 3.84
N TRP A 109 -16.41 -0.87 4.71
CA TRP A 109 -16.30 -2.26 4.31
C TRP A 109 -17.67 -2.82 3.89
N VAL A 110 -17.67 -3.78 2.97
CA VAL A 110 -18.86 -4.58 2.64
C VAL A 110 -18.61 -6.01 3.06
N ASN A 111 -19.46 -6.53 3.94
CA ASN A 111 -19.50 -7.93 4.34
C ASN A 111 -20.80 -8.52 3.79
N PHE A 112 -20.70 -9.36 2.78
CA PHE A 112 -21.85 -9.78 1.98
C PHE A 112 -21.91 -11.31 1.85
N ALA A 113 -22.97 -11.90 2.38
CA ALA A 113 -23.29 -13.31 2.21
C ALA A 113 -24.10 -13.51 0.91
N GLU A 114 -23.41 -13.83 -0.19
CA GLU A 114 -24.03 -14.11 -1.50
C GLU A 114 -24.92 -15.37 -1.45
N VAL A 115 -24.41 -16.44 -0.83
CA VAL A 115 -25.12 -17.72 -0.70
C VAL A 115 -24.91 -18.29 0.71
N GLY A 116 -25.94 -18.94 1.27
CA GLY A 116 -25.87 -19.62 2.57
C GLY A 116 -25.94 -18.70 3.79
N GLY A 117 -26.01 -17.37 3.60
CA GLY A 117 -26.25 -16.42 4.68
C GLY A 117 -25.14 -16.36 5.75
N LYS A 118 -23.92 -16.78 5.42
CA LYS A 118 -22.76 -16.66 6.32
C LYS A 118 -21.93 -15.43 5.97
N GLU A 119 -21.69 -14.60 6.97
CA GLU A 119 -20.82 -13.43 6.88
C GLU A 119 -19.49 -13.71 7.57
N TYR A 120 -18.47 -12.92 7.24
CA TYR A 120 -17.25 -12.91 8.03
C TYR A 120 -17.56 -12.37 9.42
N ILE A 121 -16.98 -12.98 10.44
CA ILE A 121 -17.11 -12.53 11.83
C ILE A 121 -15.76 -12.09 12.38
N PHE A 122 -15.77 -11.26 13.41
CA PHE A 122 -14.61 -11.09 14.27
C PHE A 122 -14.43 -12.33 15.15
N ASP A 123 -13.22 -12.84 15.28
CA ASP A 123 -12.85 -13.86 16.27
C ASP A 123 -11.45 -13.55 16.82
N GLY A 124 -11.01 -14.27 17.85
CA GLY A 124 -9.80 -13.99 18.60
C GLY A 124 -10.06 -13.63 20.06
N ASN A 125 -9.01 -13.28 20.79
CA ASN A 125 -9.11 -12.82 22.18
C ASN A 125 -8.56 -11.40 22.28
N ASP A 126 -7.23 -11.27 22.40
CA ASP A 126 -6.56 -9.98 22.55
C ASP A 126 -6.22 -9.32 21.21
N ASN A 127 -6.08 -10.12 20.15
CA ASN A 127 -5.91 -9.69 18.76
C ASN A 127 -7.07 -10.29 17.97
N LEU A 128 -7.96 -9.45 17.47
CA LEU A 128 -9.10 -9.91 16.69
C LEU A 128 -8.71 -10.07 15.22
N TYR A 129 -9.41 -10.94 14.52
CA TYR A 129 -9.21 -11.20 13.11
C TYR A 129 -10.53 -11.54 12.43
N ALA A 130 -10.55 -11.47 11.11
CA ALA A 130 -11.69 -11.91 10.32
C ALA A 130 -11.68 -13.45 10.20
N LYS A 131 -12.83 -14.08 10.39
CA LYS A 131 -12.99 -15.53 10.31
C LYS A 131 -14.23 -15.91 9.52
N ILE A 132 -14.12 -17.00 8.77
CA ILE A 132 -15.25 -17.63 8.09
C ILE A 132 -15.10 -19.15 7.94
N SER A 133 -16.23 -19.86 7.95
CA SER A 133 -16.30 -21.30 7.71
C SER A 133 -17.72 -21.75 7.34
N ALA A 134 -17.84 -22.76 6.50
CA ALA A 134 -19.08 -23.48 6.26
C ALA A 134 -19.31 -24.62 7.26
N PHE A 135 -18.32 -24.99 8.09
CA PHE A 135 -18.42 -26.06 9.07
C PHE A 135 -19.63 -25.86 10.00
N GLN A 136 -20.43 -26.92 10.17
CA GLN A 136 -21.65 -26.91 11.00
C GLN A 136 -22.67 -25.81 10.66
N SER A 137 -22.56 -25.15 9.49
CA SER A 137 -23.51 -24.12 9.08
C SER A 137 -24.89 -24.69 8.70
N GLY A 138 -24.94 -25.98 8.38
CA GLY A 138 -26.12 -26.64 7.80
C GLY A 138 -26.41 -26.23 6.35
N GLN A 139 -25.54 -25.43 5.72
CA GLN A 139 -25.75 -24.90 4.38
C GLN A 139 -25.06 -25.77 3.33
N ALA A 140 -25.79 -26.08 2.25
CA ALA A 140 -25.28 -26.86 1.14
C ALA A 140 -24.21 -26.10 0.33
N ASP A 141 -24.29 -24.77 0.31
CA ASP A 141 -23.32 -23.86 -0.29
C ASP A 141 -23.20 -22.60 0.56
N VAL A 142 -21.97 -22.08 0.68
CA VAL A 142 -21.65 -20.82 1.34
C VAL A 142 -20.75 -20.04 0.40
N LYS A 143 -21.17 -18.85 0.01
CA LYS A 143 -20.37 -17.88 -0.76
C LYS A 143 -20.45 -16.54 -0.08
N SER A 144 -19.30 -16.00 0.30
CA SER A 144 -19.24 -14.81 1.14
C SER A 144 -18.09 -13.93 0.72
N TRP A 145 -18.32 -12.62 0.80
CA TRP A 145 -17.37 -11.60 0.39
C TRP A 145 -17.10 -10.65 1.56
N LEU A 146 -15.83 -10.30 1.74
CA LEU A 146 -15.41 -9.19 2.57
C LEU A 146 -14.60 -8.22 1.70
N VAL A 147 -15.14 -7.04 1.45
CA VAL A 147 -14.60 -6.06 0.50
C VAL A 147 -14.16 -4.80 1.24
N THR A 148 -12.94 -4.35 0.97
CA THR A 148 -12.38 -3.13 1.57
C THR A 148 -13.14 -1.88 1.11
N PRO A 149 -13.01 -0.76 1.84
CA PRO A 149 -13.26 0.57 1.30
C PRO A 149 -12.41 0.84 0.04
N ALA A 150 -12.69 1.96 -0.62
CA ALA A 150 -11.92 2.41 -1.78
C ALA A 150 -10.49 2.79 -1.38
N ILE A 151 -9.49 2.28 -2.10
CA ILE A 151 -8.06 2.49 -1.87
C ILE A 151 -7.46 3.16 -3.10
N SER A 152 -6.76 4.28 -2.91
CA SER A 152 -6.12 5.01 -4.01
C SER A 152 -4.71 4.47 -4.29
N LEU A 153 -4.51 3.84 -5.45
CA LEU A 153 -3.21 3.39 -5.94
C LEU A 153 -2.52 4.49 -6.76
N ASN A 154 -2.12 5.57 -6.12
CA ASN A 154 -1.49 6.72 -6.78
C ASN A 154 -0.11 7.02 -6.22
N GLY A 155 0.83 7.41 -7.09
CA GLY A 155 2.15 7.90 -6.69
C GLY A 155 3.25 6.84 -6.54
N TYR A 156 3.01 5.60 -6.97
CA TYR A 156 3.93 4.46 -6.87
C TYR A 156 4.00 3.67 -8.19
N THR A 157 5.06 2.87 -8.38
CA THR A 157 5.35 2.14 -9.64
C THR A 157 4.78 0.73 -9.64
N SER A 158 4.65 0.11 -8.46
CA SER A 158 3.95 -1.16 -8.24
C SER A 158 3.26 -1.16 -6.89
N TYR A 159 2.36 -2.11 -6.69
CA TYR A 159 1.57 -2.22 -5.47
C TYR A 159 1.46 -3.68 -5.05
N ASP A 160 1.47 -3.94 -3.74
CA ASP A 160 1.28 -5.28 -3.19
C ASP A 160 0.13 -5.30 -2.20
N LEU A 161 -0.61 -6.40 -2.17
CA LEU A 161 -1.46 -6.80 -1.06
C LEU A 161 -0.63 -7.69 -0.13
N LYS A 162 -0.51 -7.28 1.13
CA LYS A 162 0.10 -8.08 2.20
C LYS A 162 -0.97 -8.42 3.24
N VAL A 163 -1.05 -9.69 3.62
CA VAL A 163 -2.03 -10.19 4.60
C VAL A 163 -1.38 -11.21 5.52
N SER A 164 -1.96 -11.39 6.70
CA SER A 164 -1.76 -12.56 7.54
C SER A 164 -2.95 -13.50 7.36
N THR A 165 -2.72 -14.79 7.11
CA THR A 165 -3.81 -15.77 7.02
C THR A 165 -3.44 -17.09 7.69
N ALA A 166 -4.45 -17.78 8.18
CA ALA A 166 -4.38 -19.17 8.63
C ALA A 166 -5.59 -19.94 8.09
N TYR A 167 -5.47 -21.26 8.06
CA TYR A 167 -6.60 -22.14 7.81
C TYR A 167 -6.67 -23.25 8.86
N GLY A 168 -7.86 -23.77 9.05
CA GLY A 168 -8.13 -24.93 9.89
C GLY A 168 -8.83 -26.02 9.11
N PHE A 169 -8.29 -27.24 9.14
CA PHE A 169 -8.85 -28.41 8.49
C PHE A 169 -8.99 -28.23 6.97
N ALA A 170 -7.88 -27.98 6.28
CA ALA A 170 -7.89 -27.82 4.82
C ALA A 170 -8.63 -28.97 4.12
N ASP A 171 -9.57 -28.58 3.27
CA ASP A 171 -10.42 -29.47 2.49
C ASP A 171 -10.79 -28.77 1.16
N ALA A 172 -11.94 -29.08 0.56
CA ALA A 172 -12.33 -28.51 -0.74
C ALA A 172 -12.81 -27.04 -0.67
N ALA A 173 -12.88 -26.41 0.51
CA ALA A 173 -13.20 -24.99 0.62
C ALA A 173 -12.11 -24.14 -0.04
N THR A 174 -12.49 -22.94 -0.48
CA THR A 174 -11.55 -22.00 -1.09
C THR A 174 -11.65 -20.63 -0.42
N PHE A 175 -10.50 -19.95 -0.33
CA PHE A 175 -10.40 -18.58 0.15
C PHE A 175 -9.41 -17.82 -0.72
N LYS A 176 -9.91 -16.79 -1.42
CA LYS A 176 -9.17 -16.09 -2.47
C LYS A 176 -9.27 -14.58 -2.32
N ALA A 177 -8.23 -13.88 -2.76
CA ALA A 177 -8.24 -12.43 -2.86
C ALA A 177 -8.49 -11.97 -4.31
N TYR A 178 -9.13 -10.83 -4.45
CA TYR A 178 -9.44 -10.21 -5.73
C TYR A 178 -9.25 -8.69 -5.64
N VAL A 179 -9.03 -8.05 -6.79
CA VAL A 179 -9.01 -6.60 -6.95
C VAL A 179 -10.03 -6.16 -8.01
N SER A 180 -10.68 -5.03 -7.78
CA SER A 180 -11.63 -4.41 -8.71
C SER A 180 -11.50 -2.89 -8.69
N ASP A 181 -11.68 -2.24 -9.83
CA ASP A 181 -11.76 -0.78 -9.99
C ASP A 181 -13.19 -0.30 -10.32
N ASN A 182 -14.18 -1.19 -10.34
CA ASN A 182 -15.59 -0.89 -10.67
C ASN A 182 -16.61 -1.35 -9.62
N PHE A 183 -16.17 -1.82 -8.45
CA PHE A 183 -17.06 -2.17 -7.35
C PHE A 183 -17.82 -0.94 -6.81
N THR A 184 -19.14 -1.08 -6.63
CA THR A 184 -20.02 0.01 -6.18
C THR A 184 -20.95 -0.40 -5.03
N GLY A 185 -20.61 -1.48 -4.31
CA GLY A 185 -21.36 -1.97 -3.15
C GLY A 185 -21.97 -3.36 -3.33
N ASP A 186 -22.13 -3.84 -4.57
CA ASP A 186 -22.59 -5.20 -4.87
C ASP A 186 -21.45 -6.01 -5.52
N ALA A 187 -20.99 -7.05 -4.82
CA ALA A 187 -19.86 -7.86 -5.25
C ALA A 187 -20.17 -8.71 -6.50
N THR A 188 -21.44 -8.96 -6.80
CA THR A 188 -21.87 -9.79 -7.95
C THR A 188 -21.88 -9.02 -9.26
N THR A 189 -21.88 -7.69 -9.20
CA THR A 189 -21.91 -6.80 -10.38
C THR A 189 -20.53 -6.27 -10.77
N ALA A 190 -19.54 -6.42 -9.89
CA ALA A 190 -18.18 -5.96 -10.10
C ALA A 190 -17.38 -6.96 -10.95
N THR A 191 -16.37 -6.43 -11.66
CA THR A 191 -15.38 -7.24 -12.35
C THR A 191 -14.19 -7.46 -11.43
N TRP A 192 -13.91 -8.72 -11.12
CA TRP A 192 -12.84 -9.10 -10.20
C TRP A 192 -11.66 -9.71 -10.95
N VAL A 193 -10.46 -9.18 -10.70
CA VAL A 193 -9.21 -9.82 -11.10
C VAL A 193 -8.65 -10.55 -9.89
N ALA A 194 -8.37 -11.84 -10.03
CA ALA A 194 -7.78 -12.62 -8.96
C ALA A 194 -6.39 -12.06 -8.62
N LEU A 195 -6.13 -11.90 -7.33
CA LEU A 195 -4.80 -11.76 -6.78
C LEU A 195 -4.40 -13.17 -6.34
N ASP A 196 -3.24 -13.66 -6.78
CA ASP A 196 -2.79 -15.04 -6.54
C ASP A 196 -3.09 -15.55 -5.12
N GLU A 197 -3.37 -16.86 -5.01
CA GLU A 197 -3.99 -17.49 -3.84
C GLU A 197 -3.29 -17.10 -2.52
N ILE A 198 -3.96 -16.27 -1.72
CA ILE A 198 -3.42 -15.75 -0.45
C ILE A 198 -3.26 -16.84 0.61
N THR A 199 -3.81 -18.04 0.38
CA THR A 199 -3.60 -19.23 1.21
C THR A 199 -2.55 -20.10 0.57
N VAL A 200 -1.64 -20.67 1.37
CA VAL A 200 -0.60 -21.58 0.89
C VAL A 200 -0.96 -23.01 1.30
N PRO A 201 -1.48 -23.86 0.37
CA PRO A 201 -1.78 -25.26 0.66
C PRO A 201 -0.50 -26.02 1.07
N GLY A 202 -0.62 -26.92 2.05
CA GLY A 202 0.49 -27.79 2.51
C GLY A 202 1.20 -27.34 3.78
N LEU A 203 0.70 -26.29 4.44
CA LEU A 203 1.21 -25.85 5.74
C LEU A 203 0.48 -26.52 6.91
N ALA A 204 0.99 -26.34 8.12
CA ALA A 204 0.35 -26.87 9.32
C ALA A 204 -0.99 -26.15 9.58
N ASN A 205 -2.02 -26.91 9.97
CA ASN A 205 -3.31 -26.36 10.43
C ASN A 205 -3.10 -25.31 11.53
N TRP A 206 -3.90 -24.24 11.49
CA TRP A 206 -3.93 -23.15 12.46
C TRP A 206 -2.62 -22.38 12.60
N LYS A 207 -1.73 -22.48 11.60
CA LYS A 207 -0.48 -21.72 11.57
C LYS A 207 -0.66 -20.45 10.75
N TRP A 208 -0.56 -19.31 11.42
CA TRP A 208 -0.54 -18.00 10.76
C TRP A 208 0.67 -17.85 9.85
N GLN A 209 0.44 -17.27 8.67
CA GLN A 209 1.44 -16.99 7.65
C GLN A 209 1.22 -15.58 7.11
N VAL A 210 2.32 -14.90 6.81
CA VAL A 210 2.29 -13.63 6.11
C VAL A 210 2.48 -13.91 4.62
N VAL A 211 1.54 -13.43 3.81
CA VAL A 211 1.55 -13.59 2.35
C VAL A 211 1.53 -12.22 1.71
N THR A 212 2.35 -12.04 0.68
CA THR A 212 2.42 -10.83 -0.13
C THR A 212 2.17 -11.20 -1.58
N VAL A 213 1.24 -10.50 -2.23
CA VAL A 213 0.82 -10.73 -3.61
C VAL A 213 0.84 -9.41 -4.36
N ALA A 214 1.40 -9.39 -5.56
CA ALA A 214 1.43 -8.20 -6.39
C ALA A 214 0.03 -7.86 -6.94
N ILE A 215 -0.35 -6.59 -6.88
CA ILE A 215 -1.53 -6.08 -7.58
C ILE A 215 -1.14 -5.84 -9.05
N PRO A 216 -1.91 -6.32 -10.04
CA PRO A 216 -1.57 -6.17 -11.45
C PRO A 216 -1.38 -4.70 -11.87
N ALA A 217 -0.38 -4.44 -12.69
CA ALA A 217 -0.05 -3.09 -13.16
C ALA A 217 -1.20 -2.38 -13.92
N SER A 218 -2.21 -3.13 -14.39
CA SER A 218 -3.45 -2.57 -14.96
C SER A 218 -4.28 -1.74 -13.98
N PHE A 219 -3.97 -1.80 -12.69
CA PHE A 219 -4.59 -1.01 -11.63
C PHE A 219 -3.76 0.20 -11.18
N ASN A 220 -2.55 0.39 -11.72
CA ASN A 220 -1.70 1.53 -11.38
C ASN A 220 -2.42 2.87 -11.67
N GLY A 221 -2.43 3.78 -10.69
CA GLY A 221 -3.07 5.09 -10.79
C GLY A 221 -4.57 5.09 -10.51
N LYS A 222 -5.18 3.94 -10.22
CA LYS A 222 -6.63 3.81 -10.05
C LYS A 222 -7.06 3.81 -8.59
N GLN A 223 -8.35 4.04 -8.38
CA GLN A 223 -9.01 3.70 -7.12
C GLN A 223 -9.52 2.26 -7.23
N VAL A 224 -9.22 1.43 -6.23
CA VAL A 224 -9.54 0.01 -6.23
C VAL A 224 -10.17 -0.45 -4.92
N HIS A 225 -10.76 -1.63 -4.96
CA HIS A 225 -11.23 -2.39 -3.81
C HIS A 225 -10.56 -3.76 -3.81
N ILE A 226 -10.21 -4.27 -2.62
CA ILE A 226 -9.73 -5.63 -2.43
C ILE A 226 -10.88 -6.44 -1.83
N ALA A 227 -11.14 -7.61 -2.39
CA ALA A 227 -12.13 -8.53 -1.87
C ALA A 227 -11.51 -9.85 -1.43
N PHE A 228 -11.98 -10.37 -0.32
CA PHE A 228 -11.69 -11.71 0.17
C PHE A 228 -12.96 -12.53 0.02
N LYS A 229 -12.90 -13.57 -0.83
CA LYS A 229 -14.03 -14.43 -1.12
C LYS A 229 -13.80 -15.80 -0.53
N TYR A 230 -14.80 -16.30 0.19
CA TYR A 230 -14.87 -17.68 0.65
C TYR A 230 -15.92 -18.44 -0.15
N GLU A 231 -15.59 -19.65 -0.59
CA GLU A 231 -16.55 -20.62 -1.14
C GLU A 231 -16.39 -21.96 -0.43
N GLY A 232 -17.48 -22.46 0.16
CA GLY A 232 -17.49 -23.70 0.92
C GLY A 232 -18.90 -24.30 1.05
N SER A 233 -19.02 -25.37 1.84
CA SER A 233 -20.25 -26.14 2.04
C SER A 233 -20.13 -27.05 3.27
N ALA A 234 -21.22 -27.17 4.03
CA ALA A 234 -21.30 -28.07 5.18
C ALA A 234 -21.55 -29.54 4.79
N THR A 235 -21.90 -29.80 3.53
CA THR A 235 -22.44 -31.11 3.10
C THR A 235 -21.58 -31.86 2.09
N ASN A 236 -20.51 -31.24 1.55
CA ASN A 236 -19.69 -31.83 0.49
C ASN A 236 -18.18 -31.90 0.82
N GLY A 237 -17.79 -31.67 2.08
CA GLY A 237 -16.37 -31.69 2.49
C GLY A 237 -15.59 -30.43 2.06
N ALA A 238 -16.26 -29.29 1.89
CA ALA A 238 -15.67 -27.98 1.65
C ALA A 238 -15.92 -27.03 2.84
N SER A 239 -15.51 -27.44 4.03
CA SER A 239 -15.85 -26.80 5.30
C SER A 239 -14.69 -26.12 6.02
N ALA A 240 -13.49 -26.09 5.42
CA ALA A 240 -12.31 -25.51 6.06
C ALA A 240 -12.59 -24.09 6.59
N THR A 241 -11.99 -23.79 7.73
CA THR A 241 -12.03 -22.46 8.33
C THR A 241 -10.89 -21.64 7.78
N TYR A 242 -11.15 -20.38 7.44
CA TYR A 242 -10.11 -19.42 7.10
C TYR A 242 -10.14 -18.22 8.03
N GLU A 243 -8.95 -17.77 8.38
CA GLU A 243 -8.68 -16.62 9.24
C GLU A 243 -7.83 -15.61 8.45
N LEU A 244 -8.15 -14.33 8.59
CA LEU A 244 -7.51 -13.22 7.89
C LEU A 244 -7.27 -12.08 8.87
N ASP A 245 -6.05 -11.56 8.85
CA ASP A 245 -5.63 -10.44 9.69
C ASP A 245 -4.59 -9.57 8.96
N ASN A 246 -4.27 -8.40 9.51
CA ASN A 246 -3.21 -7.51 9.06
C ASN A 246 -3.25 -7.22 7.55
N VAL A 247 -4.44 -6.89 7.04
CA VAL A 247 -4.64 -6.53 5.63
C VAL A 247 -3.93 -5.21 5.38
N ASN A 248 -2.99 -5.19 4.44
CA ASN A 248 -2.20 -4.01 4.14
C ASN A 248 -1.98 -3.90 2.63
N VAL A 249 -2.30 -2.73 2.05
CA VAL A 249 -1.96 -2.43 0.65
C VAL A 249 -0.75 -1.52 0.65
N LEU A 250 0.29 -1.94 -0.04
CA LEU A 250 1.60 -1.28 -0.08
C LEU A 250 1.81 -0.62 -1.45
N GLY A 251 2.29 0.62 -1.45
CA GLY A 251 2.84 1.28 -2.63
C GLY A 251 4.36 1.15 -2.67
N ASN A 252 4.90 0.64 -3.78
CA ASN A 252 6.31 0.37 -4.00
C ASN A 252 6.87 1.22 -5.14
N GLN A 253 8.18 1.47 -5.13
CA GLN A 253 8.86 2.31 -6.13
C GLN A 253 9.91 1.56 -6.92
#